data_AF-A0A7J4EIS4-F1
#
_entry.id   AF-A0A7J4EIS4-F1
#
_cell.length_a   1.000
_cell.length_b   1.000
_cell.length_c   1.000
_cell.angle_alpha   90.00
_cell.angle_beta   90.00
_cell.angle_gamma   90.00
#
_symmetry.space_group_name_H-M   'P 1'
#
loop_
_entity.id
_entity.type
_entity.pdbx_description
1 polymer ?
#
loop_
_entity_poly.entity_id
_entity_poly.type
_entity_poly.pdbx_seq_one_letter_code
_entity_poly.pdbx_strand_id
1 'polypeptide(L)'
;MKSYRKELWFNTPTRVALINITPHVERAVSESGVKEGICLVNAMHITASVFINDDEPGLHEDFKEWLEQLAPHEPISRYRHNRTGEDNGDAHLKRTIMGREVVVAITDGKLDFGP
;
A
#
# COMPACT_ATOMS: atom_id res chain seq x y z
N MET A 1 0.42 -22.01 -18.01
CA MET A 1 0.75 -20.93 -17.05
C MET A 1 -0.52 -20.64 -16.26
N LYS A 2 -0.49 -20.69 -14.93
CA LYS A 2 -1.66 -20.38 -14.10
C LYS A 2 -1.62 -18.89 -13.74
N SER A 3 -2.76 -18.20 -13.82
CA SER A 3 -2.90 -16.81 -13.40
C SER A 3 -4.12 -16.68 -12.49
N TYR A 4 -4.05 -15.79 -11.53
CA TYR A 4 -5.14 -15.48 -10.63
C TYR A 4 -5.20 -13.97 -10.39
N ARG A 5 -6.41 -13.43 -10.25
CA ARG A 5 -6.65 -12.00 -10.03
C ARG A 5 -7.71 -11.83 -8.95
N LYS A 6 -7.44 -10.96 -7.98
CA LYS A 6 -8.39 -10.54 -6.95
C LYS A 6 -8.22 -9.05 -6.69
N GLU A 7 -9.33 -8.36 -6.48
CA GLU A 7 -9.35 -6.99 -6.00
C GLU A 7 -9.67 -6.98 -4.52
N LEU A 8 -8.95 -6.15 -3.76
CA LEU A 8 -9.24 -5.87 -2.37
C LEU A 8 -9.74 -4.42 -2.29
N TRP A 9 -10.92 -4.24 -1.71
CA TRP A 9 -11.61 -2.96 -1.65
C TRP A 9 -11.54 -2.42 -0.21
N PHE A 10 -11.20 -1.15 -0.07
CA PHE A 10 -11.04 -0.49 1.22
C PHE A 10 -11.81 0.83 1.24
N ASN A 11 -12.48 1.09 2.34
CA ASN A 11 -13.07 2.39 2.66
C ASN A 11 -12.63 2.75 4.08
N THR A 12 -11.72 3.71 4.20
CA THR A 12 -11.09 4.05 5.48
C THR A 12 -11.83 5.19 6.16
N PRO A 13 -12.05 5.12 7.49
CA PRO A 13 -12.74 6.18 8.21
C PRO A 13 -11.87 7.44 8.40
N THR A 14 -10.56 7.32 8.19
CA THR A 14 -9.56 8.39 8.33
C THR A 14 -8.87 8.65 6.99
N ARG A 15 -8.33 9.86 6.82
CA ARG A 15 -7.56 10.27 5.64
C ARG A 15 -6.30 9.43 5.45
N VAL A 16 -5.62 9.09 6.54
CA VAL A 16 -4.43 8.23 6.57
C VAL A 16 -4.75 7.01 7.42
N ALA A 17 -4.53 5.82 6.87
CA ALA A 17 -4.65 4.54 7.56
C ALA A 17 -3.56 3.59 7.08
N LEU A 18 -2.99 2.83 8.00
CA LEU A 18 -2.10 1.71 7.70
C LEU A 18 -2.88 0.43 8.01
N ILE A 19 -3.00 -0.45 7.02
CA ILE A 19 -3.82 -1.67 7.10
C ILE A 19 -2.94 -2.85 6.72
N ASN A 20 -2.75 -3.79 7.65
CA ASN A 20 -2.09 -5.05 7.33
C ASN A 20 -3.01 -5.91 6.45
N ILE A 21 -2.61 -6.08 5.18
CA ILE A 21 -3.36 -6.87 4.20
C ILE A 21 -2.77 -8.27 3.96
N THR A 22 -1.70 -8.66 4.67
CA THR A 22 -1.02 -9.96 4.50
C THR A 22 -2.00 -11.14 4.54
N PRO A 23 -2.95 -11.24 5.50
CA PRO A 23 -3.92 -12.35 5.53
C PRO A 23 -4.84 -12.41 4.29
N HIS A 24 -5.10 -11.27 3.65
CA HIS A 24 -5.92 -11.21 2.44
C HIS A 24 -5.15 -11.71 1.22
N VAL A 25 -3.86 -11.36 1.14
CA VAL A 25 -2.96 -11.79 0.05
C VAL A 25 -2.63 -13.28 0.18
N GLU A 26 -2.35 -13.78 1.40
CA GLU A 26 -2.16 -15.21 1.65
C GLU A 26 -3.37 -16.04 1.21
N ARG A 27 -4.57 -15.55 1.52
CA ARG A 27 -5.81 -16.19 1.06
C ARG A 27 -5.91 -16.18 -0.47
N ALA A 28 -5.56 -15.08 -1.13
CA ALA A 28 -5.54 -15.00 -2.59
C ALA A 28 -4.53 -15.98 -3.20
N VAL A 29 -3.33 -16.13 -2.61
CA VAL A 29 -2.32 -17.11 -3.03
C VAL A 29 -2.84 -18.53 -2.85
N SER A 30 -3.46 -18.84 -1.70
CA SER A 30 -4.06 -20.16 -1.44
C SER A 30 -5.18 -20.49 -2.45
N GLU A 31 -6.12 -19.57 -2.67
CA GLU A 31 -7.20 -19.70 -3.65
C GLU A 31 -6.68 -19.83 -5.09
N SER A 32 -5.56 -19.18 -5.41
CA SER A 32 -4.93 -19.29 -6.73
C SER A 32 -4.44 -20.70 -7.04
N GLY A 33 -4.05 -21.47 -6.01
CA GLY A 33 -3.37 -22.76 -6.14
C GLY A 33 -2.11 -22.72 -7.02
N VAL A 34 -1.43 -21.57 -7.10
CA VAL A 34 -0.07 -21.44 -7.65
C VAL A 34 0.91 -22.03 -6.63
N LYS A 35 1.90 -22.80 -7.10
CA LYS A 35 2.94 -23.39 -6.24
C LYS A 35 4.25 -22.60 -6.30
N GLU A 36 4.72 -22.33 -7.51
CA GLU A 36 5.91 -21.52 -7.76
C GLU A 36 5.52 -20.33 -8.65
N GLY A 37 5.91 -19.11 -8.30
CA GLY A 37 5.60 -17.94 -9.12
C GLY A 37 5.87 -16.59 -8.48
N ILE A 38 5.16 -15.58 -8.98
CA ILE A 38 5.23 -14.19 -8.51
C ILE A 38 3.83 -13.68 -8.14
N CYS A 39 3.76 -12.92 -7.06
CA CYS A 39 2.57 -12.21 -6.60
C CYS A 39 2.83 -10.70 -6.70
N LEU A 40 2.19 -10.04 -7.67
CA LEU A 40 2.15 -8.58 -7.74
C LEU A 40 0.96 -8.07 -6.92
N VAL A 41 1.21 -7.16 -5.99
CA VAL A 41 0.16 -6.47 -5.23
C VAL A 41 0.38 -4.97 -5.36
N ASN A 42 -0.61 -4.23 -5.86
CA ASN A 42 -0.48 -2.80 -6.12
C ASN A 42 -1.72 -2.01 -5.72
N ALA A 43 -1.50 -0.77 -5.32
CA ALA A 43 -2.58 0.21 -5.26
C ALA A 43 -3.03 0.56 -6.69
N MET A 44 -4.34 0.49 -6.95
CA MET A 44 -4.91 0.98 -8.22
C MET A 44 -5.17 2.48 -8.19
N HIS A 45 -5.35 3.04 -6.99
CA HIS A 45 -5.49 4.48 -6.77
C HIS A 45 -4.12 5.14 -6.68
N ILE A 46 -4.02 6.35 -7.25
CA ILE A 46 -2.77 7.11 -7.38
C ILE A 46 -2.42 7.97 -6.16
N THR A 47 -3.12 7.74 -5.06
CA THR A 47 -3.00 8.41 -3.75
C THR A 47 -2.85 7.38 -2.60
N ALA A 48 -2.59 6.12 -2.94
CA ALA A 48 -2.39 5.03 -1.97
C ALA A 48 -1.19 4.17 -2.37
N SER A 49 -0.71 3.37 -1.41
CA SER A 49 0.47 2.52 -1.54
C SER A 49 0.17 1.08 -1.14
N VAL A 50 0.94 0.16 -1.72
CA VAL A 50 1.16 -1.17 -1.17
C VAL A 50 2.66 -1.29 -0.95
N PHE A 51 3.06 -1.57 0.28
CA PHE A 51 4.45 -1.70 0.69
C PHE A 51 4.57 -2.78 1.77
N ILE A 52 5.79 -3.25 2.05
CA ILE A 52 6.08 -4.24 3.10
C ILE A 52 6.95 -3.56 4.15
N ASN A 53 6.53 -3.67 5.41
CA ASN A 53 7.30 -3.27 6.59
C ASN A 53 6.76 -4.01 7.83
N ASP A 54 7.32 -3.72 9.00
CA ASP A 54 6.91 -4.33 10.27
C ASP A 54 5.52 -3.85 10.72
N ASP A 55 4.73 -4.73 11.32
CA ASP A 55 3.36 -4.45 11.82
C ASP A 55 3.41 -4.06 13.30
N GLU A 56 4.08 -2.94 13.57
CA GLU A 56 4.33 -2.44 14.91
C GLU A 56 3.66 -1.06 15.11
N PRO A 57 2.80 -0.88 16.13
CA PRO A 57 2.06 0.37 16.33
C PRO A 57 2.90 1.63 16.49
N GLY A 58 4.08 1.57 17.11
CA GLY A 58 5.00 2.69 17.21
C GLY A 58 5.54 3.10 15.85
N LEU A 59 6.02 2.14 15.07
CA LEU A 59 6.52 2.36 13.72
C LEU A 59 5.44 2.90 12.78
N HIS A 60 4.18 2.52 12.99
CA HIS A 60 3.06 3.12 12.28
C HIS A 60 2.91 4.62 12.55
N GLU A 61 3.11 5.07 13.79
CA GLU A 61 3.12 6.50 14.12
C GLU A 61 4.37 7.19 13.55
N ASP A 62 5.54 6.55 13.63
CA ASP A 62 6.78 7.07 13.01
C ASP A 62 6.58 7.34 11.51
N PHE A 63 5.95 6.40 10.77
CA PHE A 63 5.65 6.60 9.35
C PHE A 63 4.68 7.76 9.12
N LYS A 64 3.64 7.92 9.94
CA LYS A 64 2.69 9.03 9.80
C LYS A 64 3.40 10.37 10.00
N GLU A 65 4.19 10.49 11.06
CA GLU A 65 4.95 11.71 11.36
C GLU A 65 5.99 12.00 10.29
N TRP A 66 6.78 11.01 9.89
CA TRP A 66 7.82 11.15 8.87
C TRP A 66 7.26 11.56 7.52
N LEU A 67 6.14 10.95 7.09
CA LEU A 67 5.48 11.31 5.84
C LEU A 67 4.88 12.73 5.88
N GLU A 68 4.38 13.18 7.02
CA GLU A 68 3.96 14.59 7.19
C GLU A 68 5.16 15.55 7.16
N GLN A 69 6.35 15.15 7.62
CA GLN A 69 7.56 15.99 7.48
C GLN A 69 8.01 16.11 6.02
N LEU A 70 7.95 15.01 5.25
CA LEU A 70 8.40 14.97 3.85
C LEU A 70 7.39 15.57 2.87
N ALA A 71 6.10 15.28 3.07
CA ALA A 71 5.02 15.69 2.19
C ALA A 71 3.79 16.11 3.03
N PRO A 72 3.86 17.25 3.74
CA PRO A 72 2.82 17.67 4.69
C PRO A 72 1.48 17.91 4.00
N HIS A 73 0.37 17.59 4.68
CA HIS A 73 -0.95 17.95 4.15
C HIS A 73 -1.17 19.47 4.11
N GLU A 74 -0.85 20.15 5.22
CA GLU A 74 -1.11 21.59 5.38
C GLU A 74 0.16 22.46 5.25
N PRO A 75 0.04 23.72 4.81
CA PRO A 75 -1.16 24.33 4.25
C PRO A 75 -1.49 23.74 2.87
N ILE A 76 -2.75 23.39 2.59
CA ILE A 76 -3.16 22.78 1.30
C ILE A 76 -2.81 23.63 0.08
N SER A 77 -2.69 24.94 0.25
CA SER A 77 -2.28 25.91 -0.78
C SER A 77 -0.84 25.73 -1.26
N ARG A 78 -0.02 24.97 -0.53
CA ARG A 78 1.35 24.58 -0.91
C ARG A 78 1.37 23.85 -2.25
N TYR A 79 0.35 23.04 -2.55
CA TYR A 79 0.32 22.20 -3.73
C TYR A 79 -0.41 22.88 -4.88
N ARG A 80 0.26 22.99 -6.03
CA ARG A 80 -0.37 23.47 -7.26
C ARG A 80 -1.51 22.56 -7.73
N HIS A 81 -1.41 21.26 -7.42
CA HIS A 81 -2.46 20.28 -7.71
C HIS A 81 -3.80 20.67 -7.08
N ASN A 82 -3.77 21.24 -5.87
CA ASN A 82 -4.95 21.61 -5.11
C ASN A 82 -5.66 22.87 -5.67
N ARG A 83 -5.11 23.54 -6.69
CA ARG A 83 -5.72 24.76 -7.28
C ARG A 83 -7.04 24.50 -7.99
N THR A 84 -7.36 23.24 -8.29
CA THR A 84 -8.64 22.85 -8.91
C THR A 84 -9.72 22.49 -7.90
N GLY A 85 -9.50 22.71 -6.60
CA GLY A 85 -10.47 22.43 -5.53
C GLY A 85 -10.23 21.11 -4.79
N GLU A 86 -9.24 20.33 -5.22
CA GLU A 86 -8.78 19.14 -4.50
C GLU A 86 -7.89 19.53 -3.29
N ASP A 87 -7.74 18.62 -2.33
CA ASP A 87 -6.86 18.81 -1.17
C ASP A 87 -5.78 17.72 -1.03
N ASN A 88 -5.69 16.80 -1.99
CA ASN A 88 -4.95 15.53 -1.91
C ASN A 88 -3.58 15.52 -2.59
N GLY A 89 -3.05 16.69 -2.94
CA GLY A 89 -1.70 16.82 -3.50
C GLY A 89 -0.63 16.12 -2.64
N ASP A 90 -0.78 16.15 -1.30
CA ASP A 90 0.12 15.47 -0.37
C ASP A 90 0.07 13.94 -0.53
N ALA A 91 -1.13 13.36 -0.70
CA ALA A 91 -1.32 11.91 -0.81
C ALA A 91 -0.64 11.32 -2.05
N HIS A 92 -0.62 12.07 -3.16
CA HIS A 92 0.16 11.71 -4.35
C HIS A 92 1.66 11.64 -4.09
N LEU A 93 2.19 12.54 -3.26
CA LEU A 93 3.62 12.57 -2.92
C LEU A 93 3.97 11.50 -1.89
N LYS A 94 3.16 11.35 -0.83
CA LYS A 94 3.33 10.29 0.18
C LYS A 94 3.36 8.92 -0.46
N ARG A 95 2.42 8.61 -1.37
CA ARG A 95 2.44 7.31 -2.07
C ARG A 95 3.62 7.13 -3.01
N THR A 96 4.19 8.22 -3.52
CA THR A 96 5.39 8.17 -4.37
C THR A 96 6.62 7.78 -3.55
N ILE A 97 6.69 8.22 -2.28
CA ILE A 97 7.73 7.83 -1.32
C ILE A 97 7.57 6.34 -0.94
N MET A 98 6.34 5.93 -0.57
CA MET A 98 6.08 4.58 -0.04
C MET A 98 6.05 3.49 -1.12
N GLY A 99 5.95 3.87 -2.40
CA GLY A 99 5.84 2.94 -3.52
C GLY A 99 4.40 2.54 -3.83
N ARG A 100 4.14 2.18 -5.08
CA ARG A 100 2.80 1.77 -5.56
C ARG A 100 2.56 0.28 -5.41
N GLU A 101 3.60 -0.54 -5.52
CA GLU A 101 3.49 -1.99 -5.58
C GLU A 101 4.62 -2.72 -4.85
N VAL A 102 4.33 -3.98 -4.55
CA VAL A 102 5.33 -4.98 -4.18
C VAL A 102 5.21 -6.18 -5.11
N VAL A 103 6.33 -6.86 -5.33
CA VAL A 103 6.39 -8.16 -6.00
C VAL A 103 6.99 -9.15 -5.02
N VAL A 104 6.24 -10.20 -4.71
CA VAL A 104 6.63 -11.23 -3.74
C VAL A 104 6.75 -12.57 -4.46
N ALA A 105 7.77 -13.35 -4.14
CA ALA A 105 7.87 -14.72 -4.64
C ALA A 105 6.80 -15.62 -4.01
N ILE A 106 6.32 -16.58 -4.77
CA ILE A 106 5.49 -17.68 -4.27
C ILE A 106 6.35 -18.94 -4.34
N THR A 107 6.56 -19.58 -3.20
CA THR A 107 7.35 -20.82 -3.04
C THR A 107 6.51 -21.82 -2.26
N ASP A 108 6.38 -23.06 -2.74
CA ASP A 108 5.54 -24.13 -2.16
C ASP A 108 4.06 -23.73 -1.95
N GLY A 109 3.59 -22.75 -2.71
CA GLY A 109 2.24 -22.18 -2.61
C GLY A 109 2.01 -21.25 -1.43
N LYS A 110 3.07 -20.63 -0.91
CA LYS A 110 3.04 -19.61 0.14
C LYS A 110 3.77 -18.35 -0.33
N LEU A 111 3.44 -17.21 0.28
CA LEU A 111 4.26 -16.01 0.15
C LEU A 111 5.63 -16.27 0.80
N ASP A 112 6.71 -16.00 0.06
CA ASP A 112 8.07 -16.25 0.51
C ASP A 112 8.64 -14.97 1.16
N PHE A 113 8.37 -14.80 2.45
CA PHE A 113 8.78 -13.65 3.25
C PHE A 113 9.96 -13.98 4.18
N GLY A 114 10.60 -12.91 4.66
CA GLY A 114 11.48 -12.99 5.83
C GLY A 114 10.69 -13.28 7.13
N PRO A 115 11.41 -13.39 8.27
CA PRO A 115 10.79 -13.61 9.58
C PRO A 115 9.88 -12.46 10.00
#